data_AF-A0A4R2MB25-F1
#
_entry.id   AF-A0A4R2MB25-F1
#
_cell.length_a   1.000
_cell.length_b   1.000
_cell.length_c   1.000
_cell.angle_alpha   90.00
_cell.angle_beta   90.00
_cell.angle_gamma   90.00
#
_symmetry.space_group_name_H-M   'P 1'
#
loop_
_entity.id
_entity.type
_entity.pdbx_description
1 polymer ?
#
loop_
_entity_poly.entity_id
_entity_poly.type
_entity_poly.pdbx_seq_one_letter_code
_entity_poly.pdbx_strand_id
1 'polypeptide(L)'
;MDLHVPITLTDELADEVVTASARLNLASGEIGRIEYHEWDVGTQGLPWERDDYEFTSGTLSNAGKDVEFSVTVNRTSGCYSVSADELLEIKVKAAQLFAGISGTELAAGARGGRTH
;
A
#
# COMPACT_ATOMS: atom_id res chain seq x y z
N MET A 1 -7.77 -9.38 15.30
CA MET A 1 -8.19 -9.26 13.89
C MET A 1 -7.10 -8.47 13.19
N ASP A 2 -6.19 -9.17 12.55
CA ASP A 2 -4.99 -8.61 11.96
C ASP A 2 -5.28 -8.30 10.49
N LEU A 3 -6.00 -7.19 10.25
CA LEU A 3 -6.36 -6.76 8.91
C LEU A 3 -5.13 -6.15 8.22
N HIS A 4 -4.43 -7.00 7.49
CA HIS A 4 -3.36 -6.58 6.59
C HIS A 4 -3.89 -6.56 5.16
N VAL A 5 -3.86 -5.39 4.52
CA VAL A 5 -4.26 -5.23 3.12
C VAL A 5 -3.03 -5.02 2.24
N PRO A 6 -2.98 -5.63 1.04
CA PRO A 6 -1.92 -5.35 0.08
C PRO A 6 -2.05 -3.91 -0.41
N ILE A 7 -0.93 -3.21 -0.47
CA ILE A 7 -0.83 -1.84 -0.99
C ILE A 7 0.35 -1.78 -1.96
N THR A 8 0.32 -0.79 -2.85
CA THR A 8 1.48 -0.41 -3.66
C THR A 8 2.05 0.86 -3.08
N LEU A 9 3.34 0.87 -2.78
CA LEU A 9 4.09 2.06 -2.43
C LEU A 9 4.76 2.61 -3.69
N THR A 10 4.77 3.92 -3.78
CA THR A 10 5.46 4.67 -4.82
C THR A 10 6.31 5.72 -4.13
N ASP A 11 7.62 5.51 -4.14
CA ASP A 11 8.62 6.46 -3.69
C ASP A 11 8.97 7.38 -4.86
N GLU A 12 8.67 8.67 -4.73
CA GLU A 12 8.97 9.69 -5.73
C GLU A 12 10.29 10.37 -5.35
N LEU A 13 11.27 10.27 -6.26
CA LEU A 13 12.53 11.01 -6.25
C LEU A 13 12.48 12.08 -7.34
N ALA A 14 13.38 13.07 -7.31
CA ALA A 14 13.29 14.21 -8.22
C ALA A 14 13.43 13.84 -9.71
N ASP A 15 14.19 12.78 -10.02
CA ASP A 15 14.39 12.29 -11.38
C ASP A 15 13.86 10.85 -11.63
N GLU A 16 13.37 10.15 -10.60
CA GLU A 16 12.99 8.73 -10.72
C GLU A 16 11.81 8.36 -9.80
N VAL A 17 11.02 7.38 -10.23
CA VAL A 17 9.90 6.85 -9.44
C VAL A 17 10.15 5.37 -9.17
N VAL A 18 10.13 5.01 -7.89
CA VAL A 18 10.38 3.65 -7.43
C VAL A 18 9.10 3.05 -6.89
N THR A 19 8.71 1.89 -7.40
CA THR A 19 7.51 1.18 -6.94
C THR A 19 7.86 -0.05 -6.11
N ALA A 20 7.07 -0.27 -5.06
CA ALA A 20 7.19 -1.42 -4.17
C ALA A 20 5.81 -1.98 -3.80
N SER A 21 5.71 -3.29 -3.61
CA SER A 21 4.54 -3.90 -3.00
C SER A 21 4.73 -4.00 -1.49
N ALA A 22 3.70 -3.63 -0.71
CA ALA A 22 3.75 -3.71 0.73
C ALA A 22 2.40 -4.15 1.33
N ARG A 23 2.36 -4.32 2.65
CA ARG A 23 1.13 -4.60 3.40
C ARG A 23 0.89 -3.57 4.49
N LEU A 24 -0.25 -2.90 4.42
CA LEU A 24 -0.72 -1.97 5.44
C LEU A 24 -1.50 -2.72 6.51
N ASN A 25 -1.12 -2.55 7.77
CA ASN A 25 -1.90 -2.96 8.92
C ASN A 25 -2.95 -1.90 9.24
N LEU A 26 -4.23 -2.21 8.99
CA LEU A 26 -5.32 -1.29 9.28
C LEU A 26 -5.53 -1.11 10.78
N ALA A 27 -5.03 -1.97 11.67
CA ALA A 27 -5.17 -1.75 13.11
C ALA A 27 -4.26 -0.60 13.58
N SER A 28 -2.97 -0.63 13.22
CA SER A 28 -1.95 0.31 13.71
C SER A 28 -1.56 1.41 12.72
N GLY A 29 -1.77 1.21 11.42
CA GLY A 29 -1.25 2.10 10.37
C GLY A 29 0.20 1.84 9.97
N GLU A 30 0.79 0.76 10.48
CA GLU A 30 2.14 0.34 10.11
C GLU A 30 2.12 -0.37 8.76
N ILE A 31 3.13 -0.10 7.95
CA ILE A 31 3.36 -0.74 6.67
C ILE A 31 4.57 -1.66 6.81
N GLY A 32 4.36 -2.93 6.46
CA GLY A 32 5.40 -3.96 6.50
C GLY A 32 5.43 -4.80 5.23
N ARG A 33 6.39 -5.73 5.17
CA ARG A 33 6.59 -6.63 4.03
C ARG A 33 6.75 -5.88 2.70
N ILE A 34 7.66 -4.91 2.70
CA ILE A 34 7.96 -4.09 1.53
C ILE A 34 8.87 -4.89 0.59
N GLU A 35 8.46 -5.01 -0.65
CA GLU A 35 9.15 -5.72 -1.73
C GLU A 35 9.26 -4.76 -2.92
N TYR A 36 10.46 -4.22 -3.16
CA TYR A 36 10.74 -3.35 -4.30
C TYR A 36 10.81 -4.18 -5.59
N HIS A 37 10.22 -3.66 -6.67
CA HIS A 37 10.20 -4.38 -7.97
C HIS A 37 11.39 -4.02 -8.84
N GLU A 38 11.64 -2.72 -9.01
CA GLU A 38 12.65 -2.18 -9.94
C GLU A 38 13.82 -1.51 -9.21
N TRP A 39 13.92 -1.71 -7.90
CA TRP A 39 14.92 -1.07 -7.05
C TRP A 39 15.70 -2.07 -6.21
N ASP A 40 17.02 -2.03 -6.35
CA ASP A 40 17.94 -2.91 -5.62
C ASP A 40 18.48 -2.20 -4.38
N VAL A 41 17.82 -2.45 -3.25
CA VAL A 41 18.21 -1.91 -1.94
C VAL A 41 19.63 -2.29 -1.50
N GLY A 42 20.17 -3.41 -1.99
CA GLY A 42 21.51 -3.88 -1.63
C GLY A 42 22.62 -3.07 -2.28
N THR A 43 22.38 -2.55 -3.48
CA THR A 43 23.36 -1.78 -4.26
C THR A 43 23.07 -0.29 -4.27
N GLN A 44 21.80 0.11 -4.23
CA GLN A 44 21.37 1.51 -4.31
C GLN A 44 20.96 2.11 -2.95
N GLY A 45 20.82 1.29 -1.89
CA GLY A 45 20.31 1.72 -0.59
C GLY A 45 18.79 1.88 -0.59
N LEU A 46 18.21 2.42 0.49
CA LEU A 46 16.77 2.69 0.53
C LEU A 46 16.43 4.01 -0.20
N PRO A 47 15.28 4.10 -0.91
CA PRO A 47 14.92 5.31 -1.65
C PRO A 47 14.92 6.57 -0.77
N TRP A 48 14.41 6.45 0.46
CA TRP A 48 14.31 7.54 1.43
C TRP A 48 15.63 7.98 2.07
N GLU A 49 16.72 7.21 1.88
CA GLU A 49 18.07 7.58 2.30
C GLU A 49 18.76 8.50 1.29
N ARG A 50 18.23 8.59 0.05
CA ARG A 50 18.79 9.47 -0.97
C ARG A 50 18.44 10.93 -0.69
N ASP A 51 19.38 11.82 -1.01
CA ASP A 51 19.19 13.27 -0.92
C ASP A 51 18.10 13.80 -1.87
N ASP A 52 17.83 13.06 -2.95
CA ASP A 52 16.89 13.42 -4.01
C ASP A 52 15.46 12.89 -3.75
N TYR A 53 15.23 12.31 -2.57
CA TYR A 53 13.91 11.80 -2.16
C TYR A 53 12.94 12.97 -1.88
N GLU A 54 11.76 12.93 -2.48
CA GLU A 54 10.71 13.91 -2.23
C GLU A 54 9.67 13.38 -1.24
N PHE A 55 8.96 12.30 -1.60
CA PHE A 55 7.91 11.71 -0.75
C PHE A 55 7.56 10.27 -1.15
N THR A 56 6.93 9.54 -0.23
CA THR A 56 6.33 8.23 -0.50
C THR A 56 4.81 8.37 -0.48
N SER A 57 4.17 7.86 -1.52
CA SER A 57 2.72 7.67 -1.57
C SER A 57 2.37 6.18 -1.54
N GLY A 58 1.17 5.86 -1.09
CA GLY A 58 0.64 4.51 -1.06
C GLY A 58 -0.71 4.45 -1.74
N THR A 59 -0.93 3.40 -2.52
CA THR A 59 -2.20 3.14 -3.21
C THR A 59 -2.76 1.81 -2.76
N LEU A 60 -3.98 1.83 -2.23
CA LEU A 60 -4.78 0.65 -1.91
C LEU A 60 -5.82 0.45 -3.00
N SER A 61 -5.65 -0.59 -3.81
CA SER A 61 -6.62 -1.00 -4.83
C SER A 61 -7.43 -2.18 -4.33
N ASN A 62 -8.75 -2.07 -4.29
CA ASN A 62 -9.64 -3.19 -3.97
C ASN A 62 -10.95 -3.08 -4.77
N ALA A 63 -11.39 -4.19 -5.37
CA ALA A 63 -12.66 -4.28 -6.11
C ALA A 63 -12.90 -3.15 -7.14
N GLY A 64 -11.83 -2.69 -7.82
CA GLY A 64 -11.92 -1.61 -8.82
C GLY A 64 -12.10 -0.20 -8.23
N LYS A 65 -11.83 0.00 -6.94
CA LYS A 65 -11.58 1.34 -6.38
C LYS A 65 -10.17 1.43 -5.84
N ASP A 66 -9.58 2.59 -6.05
CA ASP A 66 -8.23 2.92 -5.66
C ASP A 66 -8.29 4.03 -4.61
N VAL A 67 -7.54 3.86 -3.53
CA VAL A 67 -7.40 4.82 -2.45
C VAL A 67 -5.94 5.17 -2.32
N GLU A 68 -5.61 6.38 -2.76
CA GLU A 68 -4.29 6.96 -2.59
C GLU A 68 -4.20 7.62 -1.21
N PHE A 69 -3.05 7.47 -0.56
CA PHE A 69 -2.77 8.03 0.76
C PHE A 69 -1.28 8.37 0.87
N SER A 70 -0.98 9.35 1.72
CA SER A 70 0.41 9.76 1.97
C SER A 70 1.06 8.84 3.00
N VAL A 71 2.30 8.44 2.73
CA VAL A 71 3.07 7.55 3.63
C VAL A 71 4.20 8.35 4.27
N THR A 72 4.32 8.21 5.58
CA THR A 72 5.42 8.78 6.35
C THR A 72 6.48 7.71 6.59
N VAL A 73 7.70 7.97 6.14
CA VAL A 73 8.87 7.16 6.47
C VAL A 73 9.52 7.67 7.75
N ASN A 74 9.68 6.78 8.72
CA ASN A 74 10.50 7.05 9.88
C ASN A 74 11.96 6.69 9.58
N ARG A 75 12.79 7.69 9.25
CA ARG A 75 14.22 7.52 8.94
C ARG A 75 15.03 6.92 10.10
N THR A 76 14.58 7.07 11.33
CA THR A 76 15.26 6.52 12.52
C THR A 76 15.04 5.01 12.63
N SER A 77 13.85 4.54 12.26
CA SER A 77 13.45 3.14 12.42
C SER A 77 13.43 2.35 11.10
N GLY A 78 13.45 3.03 9.96
CA GLY A 78 13.22 2.44 8.63
C GLY A 78 11.78 1.96 8.41
N CYS A 79 10.84 2.38 9.26
CA CYS A 79 9.44 1.92 9.20
C CYS A 79 8.58 2.89 8.41
N TYR A 80 7.80 2.35 7.49
CA TYR A 80 6.75 3.06 6.76
C TYR A 80 5.47 3.04 7.60
N SER A 81 4.86 4.20 7.77
CA SER A 81 3.63 4.37 8.56
C SER A 81 2.70 5.37 7.89
N VAL A 82 1.40 5.23 8.07
CA VAL A 82 0.44 6.28 7.69
C VAL A 82 0.04 7.12 8.89
N SER A 83 -0.32 8.38 8.63
CA SER A 83 -0.88 9.26 9.65
C SER A 83 -2.21 8.73 10.17
N ALA A 84 -2.59 9.10 11.40
CA ALA A 84 -3.86 8.68 11.98
C ALA A 84 -5.08 9.13 11.16
N ASP A 85 -5.00 10.29 10.51
CA ASP A 85 -6.03 10.84 9.62
C ASP A 85 -6.21 9.98 8.36
N GLU A 86 -5.10 9.72 7.64
CA GLU A 86 -5.05 8.80 6.50
C GLU A 86 -5.55 7.41 6.86
N LEU A 87 -5.13 6.88 8.02
CA LEU A 87 -5.58 5.57 8.50
C LEU A 87 -7.10 5.53 8.69
N LEU A 88 -7.69 6.60 9.21
CA LEU A 88 -9.13 6.70 9.40
C LEU A 88 -9.86 6.72 8.05
N GLU A 89 -9.37 7.50 7.09
CA GLU A 89 -9.91 7.52 5.73
C GLU A 89 -9.82 6.16 5.05
N ILE A 90 -8.66 5.51 5.10
CA ILE A 90 -8.44 4.18 4.53
C ILE A 90 -9.38 3.18 5.21
N LYS A 91 -9.53 3.21 6.54
CA LYS A 91 -10.49 2.34 7.25
C LYS A 91 -11.92 2.55 6.78
N VAL A 92 -12.34 3.79 6.62
CA VAL A 92 -13.71 4.12 6.19
C VAL A 92 -13.95 3.70 4.74
N LYS A 93 -12.99 3.95 3.84
CA LYS A 93 -13.07 3.53 2.43
C LYS A 93 -12.95 2.01 2.30
N ALA A 94 -12.05 1.38 3.05
CA ALA A 94 -11.89 -0.07 3.14
C ALA A 94 -13.15 -0.73 3.71
N ALA A 95 -13.75 -0.18 4.77
CA ALA A 95 -15.00 -0.70 5.32
C ALA A 95 -16.13 -0.63 4.29
N GLN A 96 -16.24 0.45 3.50
CA GLN A 96 -17.20 0.53 2.40
C GLN A 96 -16.89 -0.48 1.27
N LEU A 97 -15.61 -0.65 0.96
CA LEU A 97 -15.11 -1.62 -0.02
C LEU A 97 -15.42 -3.06 0.39
N PHE A 98 -15.19 -3.42 1.66
CA PHE A 98 -15.45 -4.76 2.20
C PHE A 98 -16.93 -4.98 2.55
N ALA A 99 -17.67 -3.95 2.95
CA ALA A 99 -19.12 -4.03 3.19
C ALA A 99 -19.92 -4.14 1.89
N GLY A 100 -19.38 -3.67 0.76
CA GLY A 100 -19.97 -3.85 -0.57
C GLY A 100 -19.88 -5.29 -1.08
N ILE A 101 -18.89 -6.07 -0.61
CA ILE A 101 -18.75 -7.49 -0.91
C ILE A 101 -19.70 -8.26 0.03
N SER A 102 -20.98 -8.27 -0.34
CA SER A 102 -21.91 -9.26 0.21
C SER A 102 -21.29 -10.63 -0.05
N GLY A 103 -21.29 -11.53 0.94
CA GLY A 103 -20.54 -12.82 0.95
C GLY A 103 -20.73 -13.75 -0.26
N THR A 104 -21.59 -13.40 -1.21
CA THR A 104 -21.76 -13.98 -2.54
C THR A 104 -20.60 -13.66 -3.51
N GLU A 105 -19.96 -12.47 -3.44
CA GLU A 105 -18.86 -12.11 -4.36
C GLU A 105 -17.55 -12.85 -4.06
N LEU A 106 -17.29 -13.16 -2.78
CA LEU A 106 -16.18 -14.04 -2.37
C LEU A 106 -16.33 -15.47 -2.92
N ALA A 107 -17.56 -15.91 -3.21
CA ALA A 107 -17.83 -17.18 -3.89
C ALA A 107 -17.78 -17.07 -5.42
N ALA A 108 -17.99 -15.86 -5.98
CA ALA A 108 -18.01 -15.61 -7.42
C ALA A 108 -16.61 -15.38 -8.02
N GLY A 109 -15.66 -14.85 -7.24
CA GLY A 109 -14.25 -14.67 -7.68
C GLY A 109 -13.50 -15.97 -8.03
N ALA A 110 -14.06 -17.13 -7.66
CA ALA A 110 -13.52 -18.45 -8.02
C ALA A 110 -14.14 -19.05 -9.31
N ARG A 111 -15.06 -18.36 -9.99
CA ARG A 111 -15.70 -18.83 -11.24
C ARG A 111 -15.83 -17.70 -12.27
N GLY A 112 -14.71 -17.11 -12.67
CA GLY A 112 -14.67 -16.11 -13.75
C GLY A 112 -13.70 -16.44 -14.88
N GLY A 113 -13.13 -17.65 -14.91
CA GLY A 113 -12.30 -18.10 -16.02
C GLY A 113 -12.96 -19.26 -16.74
N ARG A 114 -13.72 -18.98 -17.82
CA ARG A 114 -13.88 -19.85 -19.01
C ARG A 114 -14.95 -19.33 -19.97
N THR A 115 -14.51 -19.07 -21.21
CA THR A 115 -15.19 -19.29 -22.51
C THR A 115 -16.45 -18.46 -22.79
N HIS A 116 -16.71 -17.89 -23.97
CA HIS A 116 -16.29 -18.21 -25.33
C HIS A 116 -16.51 -16.99 -26.24
#